data_AF-A0A2I0VKB9-F1
#
_entry.id   AF-A0A2I0VKB9-F1
#
_cell.length_a   1.000
_cell.length_b   1.000
_cell.length_c   1.000
_cell.angle_alpha   90.00
_cell.angle_beta   90.00
_cell.angle_gamma   90.00
#
_symmetry.space_group_name_H-M   'P 1'
#
loop_
_entity.id
_entity.type
_entity.pdbx_description
1 polymer ?
#
loop_
_entity_poly.entity_id
_entity_poly.type
_entity_poly.pdbx_seq_one_letter_code
_entity_poly.pdbx_strand_id
1 'polypeptide(L)'
;MADPKVDHGFAYTEQEEIDIFLSPFYEPDWEYDVTVERYVNHIVYCLAGTIKLQRPRTPWTLIGHPPASPTPASSPATSPLGITCVIVASLSVLAILLR
;
A
#
# COMPACT_ATOMS: atom_id res chain seq x y z
N MET A 1 3.11 -13.25 11.09
CA MET A 1 2.20 -12.25 11.68
C MET A 1 2.96 -11.57 12.80
N ALA A 2 3.20 -10.26 12.71
CA ALA A 2 3.89 -9.52 13.76
C ALA A 2 2.93 -9.33 14.94
N ASP A 3 3.46 -9.53 16.14
CA ASP A 3 2.76 -9.44 17.42
C ASP A 3 2.01 -8.09 17.55
N PRO A 4 0.68 -8.08 17.76
CA PRO A 4 -0.06 -6.84 17.88
C PRO A 4 0.19 -6.24 19.27
N LYS A 5 0.76 -5.04 19.29
CA LYS A 5 0.98 -4.18 20.47
C LYS A 5 2.02 -4.71 21.46
N VAL A 6 3.29 -4.47 21.14
CA VAL A 6 4.12 -3.83 22.17
C VAL A 6 3.73 -2.36 22.16
N ASP A 7 2.61 -2.05 22.80
CA ASP A 7 2.29 -0.66 23.11
C ASP A 7 3.27 -0.24 24.21
N HIS A 8 4.22 0.63 23.85
CA HIS A 8 5.21 1.12 24.79
C HIS A 8 4.63 2.24 25.68
N GLY A 9 3.30 2.31 25.78
CA GLY A 9 2.58 3.28 26.59
C GLY A 9 2.35 4.61 25.88
N PHE A 10 2.38 4.65 24.54
CA PHE A 10 2.05 5.89 23.85
C PHE A 10 0.55 6.16 23.97
N ALA A 11 0.21 7.34 24.48
CA ALA A 11 -1.12 7.86 24.31
C ALA A 11 -1.24 8.51 22.93
N TYR A 12 -2.40 8.36 22.30
CA TYR A 12 -2.68 8.93 20.99
C TYR A 12 -3.89 9.88 21.09
N THR A 13 -3.84 10.96 20.32
CA THR A 13 -4.98 11.86 20.12
C THR A 13 -6.04 11.20 19.24
N GLU A 14 -7.19 11.85 19.12
CA GLU A 14 -8.24 11.45 18.16
C GLU A 14 -7.77 11.49 16.70
N GLN A 15 -6.66 12.18 16.40
CA GLN A 15 -6.03 12.26 15.09
C GLN A 15 -4.91 11.22 14.90
N GLU A 16 -4.77 10.26 15.83
CA GLU A 16 -3.69 9.26 15.84
C GLU A 16 -2.27 9.86 15.97
N GLU A 17 -2.16 11.09 16.48
CA GLU A 17 -0.87 11.71 16.81
C GLU A 17 -0.45 11.32 18.23
N ILE A 18 0.86 11.29 18.52
CA ILE A 18 1.35 11.00 19.88
C ILE A 18 0.97 12.17 20.81
N ASP A 19 0.15 11.89 21.81
CA ASP A 19 -0.15 12.85 22.87
C ASP A 19 0.96 12.79 23.93
N ILE A 20 1.84 13.79 23.93
CA ILE A 20 2.99 13.85 24.84
C ILE A 20 2.53 13.98 26.30
N PHE A 21 1.44 14.69 26.58
CA PHE A 21 0.97 14.95 27.94
C PHE A 21 0.35 13.72 28.58
N LEU A 22 -0.32 12.88 27.78
CA LEU A 22 -0.91 11.63 28.23
C LEU A 22 0.07 10.44 28.13
N SER A 23 1.19 10.63 27.45
CA SER A 23 2.26 9.64 27.36
C SER A 23 3.19 9.70 28.58
N PRO A 24 3.87 8.59 28.93
CA PRO A 24 4.70 8.47 30.13
C PRO A 24 5.98 9.31 30.11
N PHE A 25 6.17 10.19 29.13
CA PHE A 25 7.33 11.08 29.03
C PHE A 25 7.08 12.42 29.73
N TYR A 26 5.82 12.78 29.91
CA TYR A 26 5.44 13.99 30.62
C TYR A 26 5.34 13.67 32.11
N GLU A 27 6.27 14.23 32.89
CA GLU A 27 6.31 14.12 34.34
C GLU A 27 5.92 15.49 34.93
N PRO A 28 4.68 15.67 35.41
CA PRO A 28 4.21 16.94 35.96
C PRO A 28 5.01 17.37 37.20
N ASP A 29 5.53 16.37 37.92
CA ASP A 29 6.25 16.52 39.18
C ASP A 29 7.77 16.69 38.96
N TRP A 30 8.19 16.84 37.71
CA TRP A 30 9.60 16.99 37.36
C TRP A 30 10.19 18.21 38.05
N GLU A 31 11.37 18.00 38.65
CA GLU A 31 12.04 18.88 39.61
C GLU A 31 11.94 20.38 39.25
N TYR A 32 11.32 21.18 40.13
CA TYR A 32 10.98 22.59 39.86
C TYR A 32 12.20 23.51 39.60
N ASP A 33 13.42 23.05 39.87
CA ASP A 33 14.68 23.81 39.74
C ASP A 33 15.46 23.47 38.44
N VAL A 34 14.83 22.76 37.51
CA VAL A 34 15.42 22.50 36.18
C VAL A 34 14.96 23.52 35.14
N THR A 35 15.85 23.88 34.23
CA THR A 35 15.48 24.73 33.11
C THR A 35 14.50 24.02 32.19
N VAL A 36 13.62 24.78 31.54
CA VAL A 36 12.72 24.27 30.49
C VAL A 36 13.49 23.48 29.43
N GLU A 37 14.67 23.96 29.05
CA GLU A 37 15.55 23.28 28.11
C GLU A 37 15.94 21.87 28.57
N ARG A 38 16.32 21.72 29.85
CA ARG A 38 16.69 20.41 30.41
C ARG A 38 15.49 19.46 30.40
N TYR A 39 14.30 19.94 30.74
CA TYR A 39 13.09 19.13 30.71
C TYR A 39 12.70 18.69 29.30
N VAL A 40 12.76 19.60 28.32
CA VAL A 40 12.52 19.26 26.91
C VAL A 40 13.54 18.24 26.42
N ASN A 41 14.81 18.40 26.75
CA ASN A 41 15.85 17.43 26.39
C ASN A 41 15.60 16.04 26.99
N HIS A 42 15.08 15.98 28.22
CA HIS A 42 14.67 14.71 28.85
C HIS A 42 13.55 14.02 28.07
N ILE A 43 12.48 14.76 27.74
CA ILE A 43 11.37 14.24 26.92
C ILE A 43 11.88 13.71 25.58
N VAL A 44 12.72 14.49 24.89
CA VAL A 44 13.30 14.10 23.59
C VAL A 44 14.14 12.83 23.71
N TYR A 45 14.96 12.72 24.76
CA TYR A 45 15.79 11.55 25.01
C TYR A 45 14.94 10.28 25.19
N CYS A 46 13.91 10.33 26.04
CA CYS A 46 13.04 9.19 26.32
C CYS A 46 12.20 8.80 25.09
N LEU A 47 11.69 9.79 24.35
CA LEU A 47 10.93 9.57 23.12
C LEU A 47 11.80 8.90 22.04
N ALA A 48 13.03 9.37 21.84
CA ALA A 48 13.95 8.79 20.87
C ALA A 48 14.26 7.32 21.18
N GLY A 49 14.50 6.98 22.45
CA GLY A 49 14.72 5.59 22.88
C GLY A 49 13.51 4.70 22.58
N THR A 50 12.31 5.18 22.89
CA THR A 50 11.06 4.42 22.70
C THR A 50 10.73 4.21 21.23
N ILE A 51 10.90 5.22 20.38
CA ILE A 51 10.74 5.09 18.91
C ILE A 51 11.73 4.06 18.34
N LYS A 52 12.97 4.02 18.84
CA LYS A 52 13.95 3.02 18.40
C LYS A 52 13.55 1.60 18.79
N LEU A 53 12.96 1.42 19.97
CA LEU A 53 12.43 0.13 20.41
C LEU A 53 11.24 -0.32 19.56
N GLN A 54 10.36 0.61 19.21
CA GLN A 54 9.19 0.35 18.36
C GLN A 54 9.51 0.10 16.89
N ARG A 55 10.65 0.60 16.41
CA ARG A 55 11.01 0.44 15.02
C ARG A 55 11.03 -1.06 14.66
N PRO A 56 10.27 -1.49 13.64
CA PRO A 56 10.30 -2.87 13.19
C PRO A 56 11.74 -3.30 12.92
N ARG A 57 12.19 -4.36 13.59
CA ARG A 57 13.52 -4.95 13.35
C ARG A 57 13.55 -5.79 12.08
N THR A 58 12.38 -6.14 11.58
CA THR A 58 12.19 -6.86 10.31
C THR A 58 12.43 -5.91 9.13
N PRO A 59 13.10 -6.36 8.07
CA PRO A 59 13.21 -5.60 6.83
C PRO A 59 11.82 -5.23 6.31
N TRP A 60 11.63 -3.96 5.93
CA TRP A 60 10.41 -3.51 5.28
C TRP A 60 10.25 -4.28 3.98
N THR A 61 9.16 -5.04 3.85
CA THR A 61 8.78 -5.62 2.56
C THR A 61 7.95 -4.57 1.85
N LEU A 62 8.54 -3.93 0.83
CA LEU A 62 7.78 -3.12 -0.12
C LEU A 62 6.85 -4.05 -0.87
N ILE A 63 5.58 -4.08 -0.46
CA ILE A 63 4.54 -4.76 -1.22
C ILE A 63 4.30 -3.90 -2.47
N GLY A 64 4.94 -4.27 -3.56
CA GLY A 64 4.67 -3.67 -4.87
C GLY A 64 3.20 -3.86 -5.24
N HIS A 65 2.68 -2.98 -6.09
CA HIS A 65 1.33 -3.14 -6.64
C HIS A 65 1.23 -4.53 -7.29
N PRO A 66 0.16 -5.31 -7.04
CA PRO A 66 -0.06 -6.54 -7.77
C PRO A 66 0.04 -6.25 -9.27
N PRO A 67 0.77 -7.06 -10.06
CA PRO A 67 0.77 -6.87 -11.50
C PRO A 67 -0.67 -6.85 -11.99
N ALA A 68 -1.00 -5.87 -12.85
CA ALA A 68 -2.33 -5.77 -13.44
C ALA A 68 -2.70 -7.11 -14.06
N SER A 69 -3.90 -7.61 -13.76
CA SER A 69 -4.42 -8.85 -14.33
C SER A 69 -4.31 -8.82 -15.85
N PRO A 70 -3.83 -9.90 -16.50
CA PRO A 70 -3.63 -9.91 -17.94
C PRO A 70 -4.95 -9.61 -18.66
N THR A 71 -4.94 -8.62 -19.55
CA THR A 71 -6.07 -8.30 -20.43
C THR A 71 -6.47 -9.55 -21.21
N PRO A 72 -7.74 -9.96 -21.20
CA PRO A 72 -8.19 -11.10 -22.00
C PRO A 72 -7.83 -10.87 -23.47
N ALA A 73 -7.06 -11.78 -24.05
CA ALA A 73 -6.75 -11.73 -25.47
C ALA A 73 -8.07 -11.90 -26.25
N SER A 74 -8.48 -10.84 -26.95
CA SER A 74 -9.55 -10.90 -27.94
C SER A 74 -9.15 -11.91 -29.01
N SER A 75 -9.80 -13.08 -29.01
CA SER A 75 -9.68 -14.04 -30.10
C SER A 75 -10.50 -13.53 -31.28
N PRO A 76 -9.94 -13.49 -32.51
CA PRO A 76 -10.73 -13.08 -33.66
C PRO A 76 -11.85 -14.10 -33.86
N ALA A 77 -13.10 -13.65 -33.66
CA ALA A 77 -14.28 -14.46 -33.93
C ALA A 77 -14.45 -14.59 -35.45
N THR A 78 -13.81 -15.60 -36.04
CA THR A 78 -14.09 -16.02 -37.42
C THR A 78 -15.45 -16.70 -37.45
N SER A 79 -16.50 -15.89 -37.71
CA SER A 79 -17.84 -16.43 -37.95
C SER A 79 -17.82 -17.31 -39.20
N PRO A 80 -18.25 -18.59 -39.10
CA PRO A 80 -18.25 -19.50 -40.24
C PRO A 80 -19.12 -19.00 -41.39
N LEU A 81 -20.11 -18.15 -41.08
CA LEU A 81 -21.00 -17.52 -42.07
C LEU A 81 -20.26 -16.60 -43.04
N GLY A 82 -19.23 -15.88 -42.56
CA GLY A 82 -18.43 -14.99 -43.39
C GLY A 82 -17.59 -15.75 -44.40
N ILE A 83 -17.03 -16.89 -44.00
CA ILE A 83 -16.21 -17.76 -44.86
C ILE A 83 -17.07 -18.35 -45.98
N THR A 84 -18.26 -18.86 -45.66
CA THR A 84 -19.18 -19.42 -46.66
C THR A 84 -19.61 -18.38 -47.70
N CYS A 85 -19.88 -17.14 -47.27
CA CYS A 85 -20.28 -16.06 -48.18
C CYS A 85 -19.20 -15.73 -49.21
N VAL A 86 -17.93 -15.62 -48.79
CA VAL A 86 -16.81 -15.32 -49.68
C VAL A 86 -16.61 -16.43 -50.71
N ILE A 87 -16.69 -17.71 -50.29
CA ILE A 87 -16.53 -18.85 -51.21
C ILE A 87 -17.63 -18.85 -52.27
N VAL A 88 -18.89 -18.63 -51.88
CA VAL A 88 -20.03 -18.58 -52.81
C VAL A 88 -19.87 -17.44 -53.81
N ALA A 89 -19.48 -16.25 -53.35
CA ALA A 89 -19.23 -15.11 -54.23
C ALA A 89 -18.09 -15.39 -55.23
N SER A 90 -16.97 -15.94 -54.76
CA SER A 90 -15.83 -16.27 -55.63
C SER A 90 -16.16 -17.33 -56.68
N LEU A 91 -16.87 -18.40 -56.31
CA LEU A 91 -17.31 -19.44 -57.24
C LEU A 91 -18.28 -18.87 -58.29
N SER A 92 -19.16 -17.96 -57.89
CA SER A 92 -20.12 -17.34 -58.80
C SER A 92 -19.42 -16.46 -59.84
N VAL A 93 -18.44 -15.65 -59.41
CA VAL A 93 -17.62 -14.84 -60.33
C VAL A 93 -16.80 -15.72 -61.27
N LEU A 94 -16.18 -16.79 -60.75
CA LEU A 94 -15.41 -17.73 -61.57
C LEU A 94 -16.29 -18.41 -62.63
N ALA A 95 -17.51 -18.82 -62.28
CA ALA A 95 -18.46 -19.42 -63.20
C ALA A 95 -18.90 -18.45 -64.31
N ILE A 96 -18.98 -17.14 -64.03
CA ILE A 96 -19.25 -16.10 -65.03
C ILE A 96 -18.05 -15.91 -65.97
N LEU A 97 -16.82 -15.95 -65.43
CA LEU A 97 -15.60 -15.78 -66.22
C LEU A 97 -15.26 -16.98 -67.13
N LEU A 98 -15.73 -18.18 -66.76
CA LEU A 98 -15.53 -19.42 -67.53
C LEU A 98 -16.64 -19.70 -68.56
N ARG A 99 -17.63 -18.80 -68.68
CA ARG A 99 -18.74 -18.89 -69.64
C ARG A 99 -18.45 -18.07 -70.89
#